data_AF-A0A1G4V4A5-F1
#
_entry.id   AF-A0A1G4V4A5-F1
#
_cell.length_a   1.000
_cell.length_b   1.000
_cell.length_c   1.000
_cell.angle_alpha   90.00
_cell.angle_beta   90.00
_cell.angle_gamma   90.00
#
_symmetry.space_group_name_H-M   'P 1'
#
loop_
_entity.id
_entity.type
_entity.pdbx_description
1 polymer ?
#
loop_
_entity_poly.entity_id
_entity_poly.type
_entity_poly.pdbx_seq_one_letter_code
_entity_poly.pdbx_strand_id
1 'polypeptide(L)'
;MKELLKRRVLEKSVSQDLVTAINEWSFNFVFQRDNSRCLCNHPIKNVCVIKNLKNGTTTEVGNCCVKNFMGIKEGDEILASILRLKKDNSKNIGGRALDFIRKRNIVLEKNDFDFYTKVSKKRCTYKHELEKKKEINDRFIRYFSSENAALIKKFNKIEDWIKTGSNSKFDPGFFSSVKSTFDVFGSISAKQEQSLDNIISKWILKQAS
;
A
#
# COMPACT_ATOMS: atom_id res chain seq x y z
N MET A 1 3.10 9.04 -25.32
CA MET A 1 2.85 8.39 -24.00
C MET A 1 3.79 8.89 -22.90
N LYS A 2 5.12 8.87 -23.11
CA LYS A 2 6.10 9.35 -22.11
C LYS A 2 5.96 10.84 -21.75
N GLU A 3 5.69 11.71 -22.73
CA GLU A 3 5.57 13.16 -22.49
C GLU A 3 4.35 13.55 -21.64
N LEU A 4 3.22 12.87 -21.80
CA LEU A 4 2.04 13.12 -20.96
C LEU A 4 2.28 12.71 -19.50
N LEU A 5 3.03 11.61 -19.28
CA LEU A 5 3.42 11.19 -17.94
C LEU A 5 4.32 12.24 -17.29
N LYS A 6 5.36 12.69 -17.99
CA LYS A 6 6.29 13.74 -17.51
C LYS A 6 5.54 14.98 -17.04
N ARG A 7 4.69 15.53 -17.92
CA ARG A 7 3.92 16.75 -17.63
C ARG A 7 3.04 16.58 -16.38
N ARG A 8 2.25 15.51 -16.31
CA ARG A 8 1.33 15.29 -15.19
C ARG A 8 2.03 14.95 -13.88
N VAL A 9 3.22 14.35 -13.94
CA VAL A 9 4.07 14.15 -12.75
C VAL A 9 4.59 15.50 -12.27
N LEU A 10 5.11 16.35 -13.17
CA LEU A 10 5.58 17.70 -12.85
C LEU A 10 4.48 18.58 -12.25
N GLU A 11 3.28 18.58 -12.83
CA GLU A 11 2.10 19.30 -12.32
C GLU A 11 1.74 18.93 -10.87
N LYS A 12 2.14 17.74 -10.40
CA LYS A 12 1.87 17.23 -9.05
C LYS A 12 3.10 17.27 -8.13
N SER A 13 4.26 17.66 -8.66
CA SER A 13 5.52 17.71 -7.92
C SER A 13 5.75 19.11 -7.35
N VAL A 14 6.66 19.20 -6.37
CA VAL A 14 7.11 20.50 -5.86
C VAL A 14 8.12 21.11 -6.84
N SER A 15 9.08 20.31 -7.30
CA SER A 15 10.04 20.69 -8.32
C SER A 15 9.41 20.79 -9.71
N GLN A 16 9.87 21.78 -10.49
CA GLN A 16 9.58 21.93 -11.91
C GLN A 16 10.66 21.31 -12.81
N ASP A 17 11.82 20.95 -12.25
CA ASP A 17 12.81 20.12 -12.92
C ASP A 17 12.40 18.64 -12.84
N LEU A 18 12.44 17.95 -13.99
CA LEU A 18 11.94 16.58 -14.12
C LEU A 18 12.77 15.57 -13.32
N VAL A 19 14.09 15.71 -13.33
CA VAL A 19 14.98 14.76 -12.65
C VAL A 19 14.75 14.85 -11.14
N THR A 20 14.70 16.06 -10.61
CA THR A 20 14.42 16.34 -9.20
C THR A 20 13.00 15.90 -8.84
N ALA A 21 12.01 16.23 -9.67
CA ALA A 21 10.62 15.87 -9.45
C ALA A 21 10.43 14.35 -9.33
N ILE A 22 11.04 13.55 -10.20
CA ILE A 22 10.95 12.07 -10.14
C ILE A 22 11.44 11.55 -8.79
N ASN A 23 12.52 12.12 -8.24
CA ASN A 23 13.08 11.72 -6.95
C ASN A 23 12.22 12.11 -5.74
N GLU A 24 11.19 12.95 -5.93
CA GLU A 24 10.21 13.24 -4.88
C GLU A 24 9.22 12.08 -4.69
N TRP A 25 9.05 11.21 -5.70
CA TRP A 25 8.04 10.17 -5.69
C TRP A 25 8.60 8.84 -5.19
N SER A 26 7.82 8.19 -4.34
CA SER A 26 8.12 6.87 -3.81
C SER A 26 6.96 5.91 -4.07
N PHE A 27 7.28 4.62 -4.17
CA PHE A 27 6.26 3.57 -4.20
C PHE A 27 5.47 3.58 -2.90
N ASN A 28 4.14 3.57 -2.98
CA ASN A 28 3.28 3.51 -1.81
C ASN A 28 2.58 2.15 -1.71
N PHE A 29 1.87 1.75 -2.76
CA PHE A 29 0.99 0.58 -2.72
C PHE A 29 0.71 0.05 -4.12
N VAL A 30 0.24 -1.20 -4.25
CA VAL A 30 -0.13 -1.79 -5.53
C VAL A 30 -1.36 -2.69 -5.38
N PHE A 31 -2.24 -2.67 -6.36
CA PHE A 31 -3.42 -3.53 -6.41
C PHE A 31 -3.87 -3.76 -7.85
N GLN A 32 -4.83 -4.66 -8.06
CA GLN A 32 -5.45 -4.86 -9.36
C GLN A 32 -6.85 -4.26 -9.39
N ARG A 33 -7.17 -3.49 -10.43
CA ARG A 33 -8.50 -2.90 -10.65
C ARG A 33 -8.78 -2.83 -12.15
N ASP A 34 -9.92 -3.36 -12.57
CA ASP A 34 -10.33 -3.32 -13.97
C ASP A 34 -10.73 -1.90 -14.40
N ASN A 35 -10.77 -1.66 -15.71
CA ASN A 35 -11.18 -0.39 -16.32
C ASN A 35 -10.41 0.86 -15.82
N SER A 36 -9.20 0.68 -15.30
CA SER A 36 -8.37 1.78 -14.82
C SER A 36 -7.53 2.37 -15.94
N ARG A 37 -7.17 3.64 -15.81
CA ARG A 37 -6.25 4.32 -16.72
C ARG A 37 -5.05 4.88 -15.96
N CYS A 38 -3.88 4.71 -16.54
CA CYS A 38 -2.66 5.31 -16.02
C CYS A 38 -2.73 6.84 -16.11
N LEU A 39 -1.88 7.54 -15.36
CA LEU A 39 -1.68 8.97 -15.49
C LEU A 39 -1.34 9.42 -16.93
N CYS A 40 -0.72 8.56 -17.76
CA CYS A 40 -0.53 8.82 -19.19
C CYS A 40 -1.64 8.27 -20.12
N ASN A 41 -2.82 7.99 -19.55
CA ASN A 41 -4.08 7.66 -20.19
C ASN A 41 -4.17 6.30 -20.91
N HIS A 42 -3.16 5.42 -20.82
CA HIS A 42 -3.31 4.04 -21.32
C HIS A 42 -4.09 3.16 -20.32
N PRO A 43 -4.83 2.14 -20.79
CA PRO A 43 -5.54 1.20 -19.93
C PRO A 43 -4.59 0.37 -19.07
N ILE A 44 -4.91 0.20 -17.79
CA ILE A 44 -4.14 -0.59 -16.84
C ILE A 44 -5.05 -1.47 -16.00
N LYS A 45 -4.55 -2.67 -15.66
CA LYS A 45 -5.13 -3.53 -14.62
C LYS A 45 -4.32 -3.46 -13.33
N ASN A 46 -2.99 -3.35 -13.45
CA ASN A 46 -2.06 -3.29 -12.33
C ASN A 46 -1.82 -1.82 -11.95
N VAL A 47 -2.48 -1.38 -10.90
CA VAL A 47 -2.46 0.00 -10.41
C VAL A 47 -1.41 0.10 -9.31
N CYS A 48 -0.41 0.96 -9.51
CA CYS A 48 0.54 1.37 -8.49
C CYS A 48 0.16 2.75 -7.97
N VAL A 49 0.08 2.90 -6.65
CA VAL A 49 -0.02 4.18 -5.97
C VAL A 49 1.39 4.64 -5.66
N ILE A 50 1.73 5.85 -6.06
CA ILE A 50 2.96 6.54 -5.68
C ILE A 50 2.63 7.74 -4.80
N LYS A 51 3.53 8.07 -3.87
CA LYS A 51 3.41 9.22 -2.97
C LYS A 51 4.59 10.15 -3.14
N ASN A 52 4.30 11.43 -3.35
CA ASN A 52 5.28 12.50 -3.31
C ASN A 52 5.65 12.76 -1.84
N LEU A 53 6.92 12.60 -1.50
CA LEU A 53 7.44 12.73 -0.15
C LEU A 53 7.57 14.19 0.32
N LYS A 54 7.56 15.16 -0.61
CA LYS A 54 7.68 16.59 -0.30
C LYS A 54 6.34 17.23 0.03
N ASN A 55 5.29 16.88 -0.70
CA ASN A 55 3.96 17.49 -0.53
C ASN A 55 2.86 16.50 -0.08
N GLY A 56 3.18 15.22 0.08
CA GLY A 56 2.23 14.19 0.52
C GLY A 56 1.24 13.71 -0.54
N THR A 57 1.22 14.33 -1.72
CA THR A 57 0.28 14.01 -2.80
C THR A 57 0.45 12.56 -3.26
N THR A 58 -0.67 11.87 -3.47
CA THR A 58 -0.67 10.52 -4.04
C THR A 58 -1.29 10.50 -5.43
N THR A 59 -0.82 9.61 -6.29
CA THR A 59 -1.44 9.37 -7.59
C THR A 59 -1.32 7.92 -8.02
N GLU A 60 -2.20 7.51 -8.93
CA GLU A 60 -2.29 6.16 -9.47
C GLU A 60 -1.65 6.10 -10.85
N VAL A 61 -0.82 5.10 -11.07
CA VAL A 61 -0.03 4.93 -12.28
C VAL A 61 0.03 3.45 -12.65
N GLY A 62 0.21 3.16 -13.93
CA GLY A 62 0.46 1.80 -14.38
C GLY A 62 1.78 1.29 -13.82
N ASN A 63 1.81 0.05 -13.35
CA ASN A 63 3.04 -0.59 -12.89
C ASN A 63 4.19 -0.54 -13.92
N CYS A 64 3.89 -0.71 -15.22
CA CYS A 64 4.87 -0.55 -16.29
C CYS A 64 5.45 0.88 -16.38
N CYS A 65 4.64 1.91 -16.11
CA CYS A 65 5.11 3.28 -16.07
C CYS A 65 5.99 3.54 -14.86
N VAL A 66 5.60 3.07 -13.68
CA VAL A 66 6.41 3.20 -12.46
C VAL A 66 7.80 2.59 -12.67
N LYS A 67 7.86 1.38 -13.24
CA LYS A 67 9.12 0.72 -13.58
C LYS A 67 9.96 1.46 -14.61
N ASN A 68 9.38 1.78 -15.76
CA ASN A 68 10.13 2.31 -16.90
C ASN A 68 10.46 3.80 -16.76
N PHE A 69 9.70 4.53 -15.95
CA PHE A 69 9.84 5.98 -15.78
C PHE A 69 10.54 6.37 -14.48
N MET A 70 10.27 5.65 -13.38
CA MET A 70 10.80 5.97 -12.05
C MET A 70 11.84 4.94 -11.56
N GLY A 71 12.05 3.84 -12.29
CA GLY A 71 12.99 2.78 -11.90
C GLY A 71 12.54 1.91 -10.72
N ILE A 72 11.31 2.12 -10.25
CA ILE A 72 10.71 1.45 -9.08
C ILE A 72 10.15 0.08 -9.51
N LYS A 73 10.54 -0.99 -8.82
CA LYS A 73 10.25 -2.40 -9.21
C LYS A 73 9.38 -3.14 -8.19
N GLU A 74 9.09 -2.54 -7.05
CA GLU A 74 8.36 -3.14 -5.93
C GLU A 74 6.97 -3.64 -6.35
N GLY A 75 6.29 -2.91 -7.23
CA GLY A 75 4.99 -3.28 -7.77
C GLY A 75 5.00 -4.64 -8.49
N ASP A 76 6.00 -4.89 -9.36
CA ASP A 76 6.14 -6.17 -10.08
C ASP A 76 6.25 -7.35 -9.11
N GLU A 77 7.08 -7.22 -8.10
CA GLU A 77 7.41 -8.30 -7.16
C GLU A 77 6.24 -8.67 -6.25
N ILE A 78 5.50 -7.66 -5.80
CA ILE A 78 4.30 -7.83 -4.99
C ILE A 78 3.20 -8.46 -5.86
N LEU A 79 2.94 -7.93 -7.06
CA LEU A 79 1.93 -8.46 -7.96
C LEU A 79 2.21 -9.91 -8.38
N ALA A 80 3.47 -10.24 -8.68
CA ALA A 80 3.88 -11.60 -9.00
C ALA A 80 3.60 -12.56 -7.82
N SER A 81 3.82 -12.10 -6.59
CA SER A 81 3.49 -12.88 -5.39
C SER A 81 1.98 -13.05 -5.23
N ILE A 82 1.19 -11.99 -5.40
CA ILE A 82 -0.28 -12.05 -5.33
C ILE A 82 -0.83 -13.05 -6.34
N LEU A 83 -0.42 -12.97 -7.61
CA LEU A 83 -0.91 -13.85 -8.67
C LEU A 83 -0.54 -15.32 -8.40
N ARG A 84 0.67 -15.57 -7.92
CA ARG A 84 1.12 -16.92 -7.54
C ARG A 84 0.27 -17.49 -6.40
N LEU A 85 0.01 -16.70 -5.36
CA LEU A 85 -0.74 -17.13 -4.18
C LEU A 85 -2.23 -17.31 -4.47
N LYS A 86 -2.83 -16.46 -5.32
CA LYS A 86 -4.20 -16.66 -5.80
C LYS A 86 -4.37 -17.98 -6.56
N LYS A 87 -3.34 -18.43 -7.28
CA LYS A 87 -3.34 -19.73 -7.99
C LYS A 87 -3.11 -20.90 -7.04
N ASP A 88 -2.17 -20.76 -6.11
CA ASP A 88 -1.85 -21.77 -5.11
C ASP A 88 -1.39 -21.09 -3.82
N ASN A 89 -2.31 -21.06 -2.84
CA ASN A 89 -2.09 -20.36 -1.58
C ASN A 89 -1.07 -21.07 -0.67
N SER A 90 -0.59 -22.27 -1.03
CA SER A 90 0.50 -22.94 -0.31
C SER A 90 1.89 -22.42 -0.67
N LYS A 91 2.02 -21.63 -1.74
CA LYS A 91 3.31 -21.10 -2.20
C LYS A 91 3.87 -20.03 -1.25
N ASN A 92 5.13 -19.68 -1.45
CA ASN A 92 5.81 -18.61 -0.71
C ASN A 92 5.46 -17.24 -1.31
N ILE A 93 5.40 -16.21 -0.46
CA ILE A 93 5.57 -14.81 -0.85
C ILE A 93 6.99 -14.64 -1.41
N GLY A 94 7.15 -13.84 -2.47
CA GLY A 94 8.45 -13.64 -3.11
C GLY A 94 9.38 -12.85 -2.17
N GLY A 95 10.68 -13.12 -2.19
CA GLY A 95 11.63 -12.51 -1.24
C GLY A 95 11.56 -10.99 -1.19
N ARG A 96 11.49 -10.31 -2.34
CA ARG A 96 11.35 -8.85 -2.41
C ARG A 96 10.02 -8.32 -1.86
N ALA A 97 8.92 -9.05 -2.11
CA ALA A 97 7.62 -8.70 -1.54
C ALA A 97 7.61 -8.92 -0.02
N LEU A 98 8.26 -9.98 0.45
CA LEU A 98 8.44 -10.29 1.87
C LEU A 98 9.29 -9.20 2.58
N ASP A 99 10.37 -8.75 1.95
CA ASP A 99 11.17 -7.62 2.44
C ASP A 99 10.39 -6.31 2.48
N PHE A 100 9.55 -6.07 1.46
CA PHE A 100 8.70 -4.88 1.41
C PHE A 100 7.73 -4.84 2.60
N ILE A 101 7.00 -5.94 2.84
CA ILE A 101 6.02 -5.99 3.93
C ILE A 101 6.70 -5.93 5.30
N ARG A 102 7.89 -6.54 5.47
CA ARG A 102 8.68 -6.44 6.70
C ARG A 102 9.11 -5.01 6.99
N LYS A 103 9.68 -4.31 6.00
CA LYS A 103 10.17 -2.93 6.18
C LYS A 103 9.06 -1.95 6.58
N ARG A 104 7.81 -2.26 6.23
CA ARG A 104 6.64 -1.45 6.55
C ARG A 104 5.84 -1.95 7.74
N ASN A 105 6.23 -3.05 8.38
CA ASN A 105 5.47 -3.72 9.44
C ASN A 105 4.01 -3.99 9.04
N ILE A 106 3.78 -4.43 7.80
CA ILE A 106 2.45 -4.80 7.30
C ILE A 106 2.37 -6.31 7.11
N VAL A 107 1.17 -6.86 7.26
CA VAL A 107 0.76 -8.26 7.13
C VAL A 107 1.39 -9.22 8.15
N LEU A 108 2.61 -8.94 8.60
CA LEU A 108 3.41 -9.77 9.47
C LEU A 108 3.69 -9.05 10.78
N GLU A 109 3.26 -9.69 11.87
CA GLU A 109 3.84 -9.42 13.18
C GLU A 109 5.27 -9.97 13.26
N LYS A 110 6.04 -9.56 14.28
CA LYS A 110 7.41 -10.02 14.48
C LYS A 110 7.52 -11.55 14.47
N ASN A 111 6.64 -12.23 15.20
CA ASN A 111 6.62 -13.70 15.29
C ASN A 111 6.19 -14.37 13.98
N ASP A 112 5.35 -13.70 13.19
CA ASP A 112 4.90 -14.22 11.89
C ASP A 112 6.02 -14.16 10.85
N PHE A 113 6.86 -13.13 10.87
CA PHE A 113 8.00 -13.05 9.96
C PHE A 113 9.02 -14.17 10.20
N ASP A 114 9.38 -14.41 11.48
CA ASP A 114 10.32 -15.46 11.85
C ASP A 114 9.75 -16.86 11.52
N PHE A 115 8.47 -17.07 11.83
CA PHE A 115 7.75 -18.29 11.44
C PHE A 115 7.77 -18.50 9.93
N TYR A 116 7.39 -17.48 9.15
CA TYR A 116 7.27 -17.60 7.69
C TYR A 116 8.63 -17.85 7.04
N THR A 117 9.68 -17.18 7.53
CA THR A 117 11.06 -17.38 7.06
C THR A 117 11.55 -18.80 7.34
N LYS A 118 11.21 -19.36 8.51
CA LYS A 118 11.53 -20.75 8.85
C LYS A 118 10.78 -21.74 7.96
N VAL A 119 9.46 -21.59 7.84
CA VAL A 119 8.59 -22.52 7.08
C VAL A 119 8.89 -22.49 5.58
N SER A 120 9.17 -21.32 5.01
CA SER A 120 9.47 -21.17 3.57
C SER A 120 10.74 -21.89 3.12
N LYS A 121 11.66 -22.20 4.03
CA LYS A 121 12.92 -22.93 3.78
C LYS A 121 12.80 -24.45 3.98
N LYS A 122 11.71 -24.93 4.58
CA LYS A 122 11.51 -26.35 4.85
C LYS A 122 11.19 -27.11 3.56
N ARG A 123 11.74 -28.32 3.42
CA ARG A 123 11.39 -29.27 2.34
C ARG A 123 10.04 -29.95 2.60
N CYS A 124 9.77 -30.29 3.85
CA CYS A 124 8.50 -30.87 4.30
C CYS A 124 7.93 -30.01 5.44
N THR A 125 6.64 -29.69 5.38
CA THR A 125 5.95 -28.84 6.35
C THR A 125 4.83 -29.61 7.02
N TYR A 126 4.65 -29.44 8.32
CA TYR A 126 3.51 -30.01 9.03
C TYR A 126 2.21 -29.33 8.61
N LYS A 127 1.08 -30.02 8.76
CA LYS A 127 -0.25 -29.51 8.38
C LYS A 127 -0.56 -28.14 9.03
N HIS A 128 -0.34 -28.01 10.34
CA HIS A 128 -0.57 -26.76 11.07
C HIS A 128 0.33 -25.60 10.59
N GLU A 129 1.58 -25.90 10.19
CA GLU A 129 2.48 -24.87 9.64
C GLU A 129 2.01 -24.40 8.27
N LEU A 130 1.51 -25.33 7.46
CA LEU A 130 0.93 -25.01 6.16
C LEU A 130 -0.34 -24.18 6.29
N GLU A 131 -1.19 -24.48 7.27
CA GLU A 131 -2.41 -23.71 7.57
C GLU A 131 -2.07 -22.28 8.00
N LYS A 132 -1.17 -22.11 8.97
CA LYS A 132 -0.73 -20.77 9.39
C LYS A 132 -0.08 -19.98 8.25
N LYS A 133 0.70 -20.65 7.38
CA LYS A 133 1.28 -20.02 6.20
C LYS A 133 0.20 -19.53 5.22
N LYS A 134 -0.82 -20.36 4.95
CA LYS A 134 -1.95 -19.99 4.10
C LYS A 134 -2.71 -18.79 4.67
N GLU A 135 -2.92 -18.76 5.99
CA GLU A 135 -3.54 -17.62 6.67
C GLU A 135 -2.75 -16.31 6.48
N ILE A 136 -1.42 -16.36 6.63
CA ILE A 136 -0.54 -15.20 6.35
C ILE A 136 -0.64 -14.79 4.87
N ASN A 137 -0.67 -15.76 3.96
CA ASN A 137 -0.81 -15.49 2.53
C ASN A 137 -2.17 -14.88 2.18
N ASP A 138 -3.25 -15.30 2.86
CA ASP A 138 -4.58 -14.70 2.71
C ASP A 138 -4.60 -13.26 3.22
N ARG A 139 -3.96 -12.98 4.36
CA ARG A 139 -3.75 -11.60 4.85
C ARG A 139 -2.99 -10.76 3.84
N PHE A 140 -1.94 -11.32 3.23
CA PHE A 140 -1.17 -10.66 2.17
C PHE A 140 -2.04 -10.31 0.96
N ILE A 141 -2.77 -11.28 0.41
CA ILE A 141 -3.66 -11.06 -0.75
C ILE A 141 -4.72 -10.00 -0.42
N ARG A 142 -5.33 -10.11 0.76
CA ARG A 142 -6.36 -9.18 1.23
C ARG A 142 -5.80 -7.77 1.36
N TYR A 143 -4.63 -7.61 2.00
CA TYR A 143 -4.00 -6.30 2.18
C TYR A 143 -3.83 -5.56 0.85
N PHE A 144 -3.41 -6.25 -0.21
CA PHE A 144 -3.19 -5.69 -1.56
C PHE A 144 -4.43 -5.70 -2.47
N SER A 145 -5.63 -5.79 -1.90
CA SER A 145 -6.88 -5.76 -2.68
C SER A 145 -7.28 -4.35 -3.11
N SER A 146 -8.14 -4.27 -4.13
CA SER A 146 -8.70 -3.00 -4.62
C SER A 146 -9.52 -2.28 -3.55
N GLU A 147 -10.24 -3.02 -2.73
CA GLU A 147 -11.11 -2.49 -1.67
C GLU A 147 -10.25 -1.79 -0.62
N ASN A 148 -9.13 -2.41 -0.26
CA ASN A 148 -8.18 -1.87 0.71
C ASN A 148 -7.41 -0.64 0.20
N ALA A 149 -7.32 -0.43 -1.11
CA ALA A 149 -6.71 0.78 -1.66
C ALA A 149 -7.42 2.06 -1.16
N ALA A 150 -8.75 2.02 -1.06
CA ALA A 150 -9.54 3.15 -0.55
C ALA A 150 -9.29 3.38 0.95
N LEU A 151 -9.25 2.31 1.75
CA LEU A 151 -8.93 2.37 3.18
C LEU A 151 -7.52 2.92 3.42
N ILE A 152 -6.52 2.45 2.67
CA ILE A 152 -5.14 2.95 2.75
C ILE A 152 -5.08 4.45 2.43
N LYS A 153 -5.88 4.92 1.46
CA LYS A 153 -6.00 6.36 1.18
C LYS A 153 -6.57 7.14 2.37
N LYS A 154 -7.58 6.59 3.06
CA LYS A 154 -8.13 7.19 4.31
C LYS A 154 -7.06 7.25 5.40
N PHE A 155 -6.35 6.15 5.64
CA PHE A 155 -5.25 6.10 6.63
C PHE A 155 -4.16 7.12 6.34
N ASN A 156 -3.64 7.15 5.10
CA ASN A 156 -2.58 8.09 4.71
C ASN A 156 -3.03 9.55 4.91
N LYS A 157 -4.28 9.88 4.58
CA LYS A 157 -4.82 11.23 4.76
C LYS A 157 -4.86 11.64 6.24
N ILE A 158 -5.26 10.72 7.12
CA ILE A 158 -5.30 10.98 8.56
C ILE A 158 -3.87 11.07 9.13
N GLU A 159 -2.95 10.19 8.72
CA GLU A 159 -1.53 10.26 9.12
C GLU A 159 -0.88 11.58 8.72
N ASP A 160 -1.11 12.04 7.50
CA ASP A 160 -0.55 13.31 7.01
C ASP A 160 -1.14 14.49 7.82
N TRP A 161 -2.43 14.48 8.12
CA TRP A 161 -3.06 15.49 8.99
C TRP A 161 -2.50 15.49 10.43
N ILE A 162 -2.27 14.31 11.01
CA ILE A 162 -1.66 14.19 12.34
C ILE A 162 -0.25 14.80 12.33
N LYS A 163 0.54 14.57 11.28
CA LYS A 163 1.90 15.10 11.13
C LYS A 163 1.96 16.63 10.98
N THR A 164 0.93 17.25 10.39
CA THR A 164 0.89 18.71 10.22
C THR A 164 0.58 19.50 11.51
N GLY A 165 0.34 18.81 12.63
CA GLY A 165 -0.03 19.40 13.90
C GLY A 165 -1.48 19.08 14.22
N SER A 166 -1.69 18.00 15.00
CA SER A 166 -3.03 17.57 15.41
C SER A 166 -3.65 18.52 16.44
N ASN A 167 -4.97 18.70 16.37
CA ASN A 167 -5.75 19.39 17.41
C ASN A 167 -5.58 18.66 18.76
N SER A 168 -5.38 19.40 19.86
CA SER A 168 -5.19 18.84 21.21
C SER A 168 -6.33 17.93 21.70
N LYS A 169 -7.50 18.02 21.06
CA LYS A 169 -8.69 17.20 21.37
C LYS A 169 -8.73 15.85 20.63
N PHE A 170 -7.80 15.57 19.73
CA PHE A 170 -7.74 14.31 19.01
C PHE A 170 -6.69 13.39 19.64
N ASP A 171 -7.13 12.24 20.17
CA ASP A 171 -6.24 11.20 20.66
C ASP A 171 -5.72 10.34 19.49
N PRO A 172 -4.43 10.41 19.14
CA PRO A 172 -3.85 9.59 18.08
C PRO A 172 -3.75 8.10 18.45
N GLY A 173 -3.95 7.73 19.73
CA GLY A 173 -3.89 6.34 20.20
C GLY A 173 -4.94 5.45 19.55
N PHE A 174 -6.19 5.92 19.47
CA PHE A 174 -7.26 5.20 18.76
C PHE A 174 -6.88 4.94 17.30
N PHE A 175 -6.44 5.98 16.58
CA PHE A 175 -6.04 5.86 15.17
C PHE A 175 -4.90 4.86 14.99
N SER A 176 -3.88 4.94 15.84
CA SER A 176 -2.72 4.05 15.81
C SER A 176 -3.11 2.59 16.03
N SER A 177 -4.06 2.33 16.93
CA SER A 177 -4.59 0.99 17.19
C SER A 177 -5.35 0.42 15.97
N VAL A 178 -6.23 1.23 15.37
CA VAL A 178 -6.97 0.84 14.15
C VAL A 178 -6.02 0.60 12.99
N LYS A 179 -5.01 1.46 12.81
CA LYS A 179 -3.99 1.32 11.77
C LYS A 179 -3.17 0.05 11.96
N SER A 180 -2.71 -0.23 13.17
CA SER A 180 -1.97 -1.46 13.50
C SER A 180 -2.80 -2.72 13.18
N THR A 181 -4.08 -2.71 13.58
CA THR A 181 -5.02 -3.80 13.24
C THR A 181 -5.12 -4.00 11.72
N PHE A 182 -5.32 -2.91 10.98
CA PHE A 182 -5.38 -2.98 9.52
C PHE A 182 -4.08 -3.50 8.92
N ASP A 183 -2.94 -3.01 9.39
CA ASP A 183 -1.64 -3.39 8.89
C ASP A 183 -1.38 -4.87 9.07
N VAL A 184 -1.70 -5.45 10.24
CA VAL A 184 -1.51 -6.88 10.49
C VAL A 184 -2.50 -7.75 9.73
N PHE A 185 -3.79 -7.43 9.78
CA PHE A 185 -4.85 -8.34 9.29
C PHE A 185 -5.31 -8.07 7.86
N GLY A 186 -4.94 -6.91 7.29
CA GLY A 186 -5.44 -6.44 6.00
C GLY A 186 -6.94 -6.16 6.01
N SER A 187 -7.53 -5.89 7.17
CA SER A 187 -8.96 -5.60 7.31
C SER A 187 -9.27 -4.92 8.63
N ILE A 188 -10.36 -4.16 8.66
CA ILE A 188 -10.94 -3.56 9.88
C ILE A 188 -12.45 -3.80 9.88
N SER A 189 -13.08 -3.64 11.05
CA SER A 189 -14.54 -3.71 11.16
C SER A 189 -15.23 -2.50 10.53
N ALA A 190 -16.50 -2.65 10.12
CA ALA A 190 -17.31 -1.55 9.61
C ALA A 190 -17.41 -0.36 10.59
N LYS A 191 -17.44 -0.64 11.91
CA LYS A 191 -17.43 0.40 12.96
C LYS A 191 -16.13 1.19 12.98
N GLN A 192 -15.00 0.51 12.81
CA GLN A 192 -13.69 1.16 12.71
C GLN A 192 -13.59 2.00 11.44
N GLU A 193 -14.04 1.48 10.29
CA GLU A 193 -14.08 2.25 9.05
C GLU A 193 -14.94 3.51 9.18
N GLN A 194 -16.16 3.39 9.72
CA GLN A 194 -17.04 4.54 9.96
C GLN A 194 -16.38 5.57 10.90
N SER A 195 -15.58 5.11 11.87
CA SER A 195 -14.81 5.99 12.74
C SER A 195 -13.75 6.79 11.96
N LEU A 196 -13.08 6.18 10.98
CA LEU A 196 -12.15 6.89 10.09
C LEU A 196 -12.86 7.96 9.25
N ASP A 197 -14.06 7.65 8.72
CA ASP A 197 -14.85 8.60 7.95
C ASP A 197 -15.32 9.78 8.80
N ASN A 198 -15.69 9.52 10.06
CA ASN A 198 -16.01 10.56 11.04
C ASN A 198 -14.80 11.45 11.33
N ILE A 199 -13.59 10.88 11.44
CA ILE A 199 -12.36 11.65 11.65
C ILE A 199 -12.13 12.59 10.47
N ILE A 200 -12.18 12.07 9.24
CA ILE A 200 -11.96 12.86 8.02
C ILE A 200 -12.99 13.98 7.93
N SER A 201 -14.28 13.67 8.14
CA SER A 201 -15.37 14.64 7.98
C SER A 201 -15.35 15.71 9.07
N LYS A 202 -15.14 15.31 10.33
CA LYS A 202 -15.21 16.23 11.48
C LYS A 202 -13.96 17.08 11.63
N TRP A 203 -12.78 16.52 11.39
CA TRP A 203 -11.52 17.18 11.72
C TRP A 203 -10.77 17.68 10.50
N ILE A 204 -10.80 16.96 9.37
CA ILE A 204 -10.00 17.33 8.20
C ILE A 204 -10.76 18.26 7.26
N LEU A 205 -12.01 17.96 6.94
CA LEU A 205 -12.78 18.79 6.00
C LEU A 205 -13.28 20.10 6.62
N LYS A 206 -13.72 20.08 7.88
CA LYS A 206 -14.21 21.30 8.58
C LYS A 206 -13.12 22.32 8.92
N GLN A 207 -11.84 21.94 8.94
CA GLN A 207 -10.74 22.89 9.18
C GLN A 207 -10.26 23.59 7.90
N ALA A 208 -10.69 23.11 6.73
CA ALA A 208 -10.36 23.69 5.42
C ALA A 208 -11.47 24.62 4.89
N SER A 209 -12.54 24.81 5.68
CA SER A 209 -13.65 25.75 5.44
C SER A 209 -13.48 26.96 6.35
#